data_AF-A0A535WYY0-F1
#
_entry.id   AF-A0A535WYY0-F1
#
_cell.length_a   1.000
_cell.length_b   1.000
_cell.length_c   1.000
_cell.angle_alpha   90.00
_cell.angle_beta   90.00
_cell.angle_gamma   90.00
#
_symmetry.space_group_name_H-M   'P 1'
#
loop_
_entity.id
_entity.type
_entity.pdbx_description
1 polymer ?
#
loop_
_entity_poly.entity_id
_entity_poly.type
_entity_poly.pdbx_seq_one_letter_code
_entity_poly.pdbx_strand_id
1 'polypeptide(L)'
;FIEALTYRFVGHSRSDPGKYRPEGELDRWRLKDPLAVGRRRLIEEHRVAESDVDAIVEEVRDTLERVREKALAAPFPKPDASAREFKDG
;
A
#
# COMPACT_ATOMS: atom_id res chain seq x y z
N PHE A 1 -5.40 -14.09 21.61
CA PHE A 1 -5.35 -12.66 21.23
C PHE A 1 -4.06 -12.44 20.43
N ILE A 2 -4.11 -11.67 19.34
CA ILE A 2 -2.95 -11.34 18.50
C ILE A 2 -2.91 -9.82 18.35
N GLU A 3 -1.76 -9.21 18.61
CA GLU A 3 -1.49 -7.79 18.35
C GLU A 3 -0.34 -7.68 17.35
N ALA A 4 -0.56 -6.91 16.28
CA ALA A 4 0.44 -6.64 15.26
C ALA A 4 0.94 -5.19 15.41
N LEU A 5 2.15 -5.04 15.96
CA LEU A 5 2.81 -3.74 16.09
C LEU A 5 3.28 -3.25 14.72
N THR A 6 2.57 -2.28 14.15
CA THR A 6 2.83 -1.71 12.82
C THR A 6 2.96 -0.19 12.89
N TYR A 7 3.32 0.43 11.77
CA TYR A 7 3.49 1.87 11.67
C TYR A 7 2.93 2.44 10.37
N ARG A 8 2.23 3.57 10.45
CA ARG A 8 1.64 4.26 9.29
C ARG A 8 2.62 5.32 8.78
N PHE A 9 3.19 5.13 7.59
CA PHE A 9 4.18 6.06 7.05
C PHE A 9 3.59 7.43 6.71
N VAL A 10 2.35 7.50 6.26
CA VAL A 10 1.61 8.74 5.97
C VAL A 10 0.78 9.21 7.16
N GLY A 11 0.29 10.45 7.14
CA GLY A 11 -0.63 10.99 8.15
C GLY A 11 -1.94 10.21 8.26
N HIS A 12 -2.81 10.60 9.19
CA HIS A 12 -4.10 9.95 9.44
C HIS A 12 -5.01 9.95 8.22
N SER A 13 -4.94 11.01 7.42
CA SER A 13 -5.67 11.17 6.18
C SER A 13 -4.79 11.85 5.13
N ARG A 14 -5.31 12.00 3.91
CA ARG A 14 -4.61 12.71 2.82
C ARG A 14 -4.23 14.16 3.18
N SER A 15 -4.98 14.79 4.09
CA SER A 15 -4.76 16.18 4.48
C SER A 15 -3.96 16.32 5.78
N ASP A 16 -3.66 15.23 6.48
CA ASP A 16 -2.91 15.25 7.73
C ASP A 16 -1.39 15.19 7.47
N PRO A 17 -0.63 16.24 7.81
CA PRO A 17 0.82 16.23 7.65
C PRO A 17 1.58 15.41 8.71
N GLY A 18 0.93 14.93 9.78
CA GLY A 18 1.54 14.06 10.79
C GLY A 18 2.48 14.77 11.77
N LYS A 19 2.31 16.08 12.00
CA LYS A 19 3.20 16.92 12.84
C LYS A 19 3.26 16.55 14.33
N TYR A 20 2.37 15.67 14.80
CA TYR A 20 2.35 15.17 16.18
C TYR A 20 3.41 14.08 16.43
N ARG A 21 4.10 13.60 15.40
CA ARG A 21 5.13 12.57 15.54
C ARG A 21 6.41 13.19 16.12
N PRO A 22 7.02 12.54 17.12
CA PRO A 22 8.38 12.88 17.54
C PRO A 22 9.36 12.85 16.36
N GLU A 23 10.36 13.72 16.41
CA GLU A 23 11.41 13.79 15.41
C GLU A 23 12.16 12.44 15.28
N GLY A 24 12.44 12.04 14.04
CA GLY A 24 13.11 10.79 13.70
C GLY A 24 12.30 9.51 13.97
N GLU A 25 11.06 9.59 14.50
CA GLU A 25 10.25 8.39 14.74
C GLU A 25 9.94 7.64 13.45
N LEU A 26 9.46 8.36 12.43
CA LEU A 26 9.15 7.78 11.13
C LEU A 26 10.39 7.12 10.50
N ASP A 27 11.56 7.75 10.61
CA ASP A 27 12.80 7.23 10.03
C ASP A 27 13.21 5.92 10.69
N ARG A 28 13.12 5.82 12.03
CA ARG A 28 13.37 4.56 12.75
C ARG A 28 12.41 3.45 12.32
N TRP A 29 11.16 3.79 12.02
CA TRP A 29 10.17 2.82 11.55
C TRP A 29 10.35 2.43 10.08
N ARG A 30 10.85 3.33 9.22
CA ARG A 30 11.18 3.01 7.82
C ARG A 30 12.28 1.95 7.69
N LEU A 31 13.22 1.90 8.63
CA LEU A 31 14.21 0.81 8.70
C LEU A 31 13.58 -0.57 8.91
N LYS A 32 12.34 -0.62 9.39
CA LYS A 32 11.55 -1.83 9.63
C LYS A 32 10.50 -2.07 8.55
N ASP A 33 10.57 -1.38 7.41
CA ASP A 33 9.63 -1.61 6.31
C ASP A 33 9.57 -3.10 5.96
N PRO A 34 8.39 -3.75 6.10
CA PRO A 34 8.26 -5.18 5.87
C PRO A 34 8.58 -5.57 4.42
N LEU A 35 8.43 -4.68 3.44
CA LEU A 35 8.80 -4.95 2.05
C LEU A 35 10.32 -4.97 1.88
N ALA A 36 11.04 -4.01 2.47
CA ALA A 36 12.49 -3.97 2.42
C ALA A 36 13.13 -5.14 3.19
N VAL A 37 12.60 -5.43 4.38
CA VAL A 37 13.04 -6.58 5.19
C VAL A 37 12.72 -7.89 4.47
N GLY A 38 11.51 -8.02 3.92
CA GLY A 38 11.07 -9.21 3.19
C GLY A 38 11.92 -9.47 1.95
N ARG A 39 12.16 -8.44 1.12
CA ARG A 39 13.03 -8.55 -0.07
C ARG A 39 14.43 -9.04 0.31
N ARG A 40 15.04 -8.43 1.34
CA ARG A 40 16.36 -8.85 1.81
C ARG A 40 16.37 -10.33 2.23
N ARG A 41 15.38 -10.77 3.01
CA ARG A 41 15.26 -12.18 3.43
C ARG A 41 15.07 -13.14 2.26
N LEU A 42 14.26 -12.78 1.26
CA LEU A 42 14.06 -13.60 0.07
C LEU A 42 15.39 -13.83 -0.66
N ILE A 43 16.21 -12.80 -0.81
CA ILE A 43 17.49 -12.88 -1.50
C ILE A 43 18.53 -13.61 -0.65
N GLU A 44 18.73 -13.19 0.60
CA GLU A 44 19.83 -13.67 1.45
C GLU A 44 19.55 -15.05 2.06
N GLU A 45 18.34 -15.28 2.58
CA GLU A 45 17.99 -16.50 3.33
C GLU A 45 17.36 -17.56 2.42
N HIS A 46 16.56 -17.14 1.44
CA HIS A 46 15.81 -18.04 0.55
C HIS A 46 16.40 -18.17 -0.85
N ARG A 47 17.49 -17.44 -1.17
CA ARG A 47 18.21 -17.49 -2.46
C ARG A 47 17.32 -17.23 -3.68
N VAL A 48 16.27 -16.42 -3.50
CA VAL A 48 15.47 -15.92 -4.62
C VAL A 48 16.33 -14.94 -5.42
N ALA A 49 16.30 -15.06 -6.74
CA ALA A 49 17.06 -14.14 -7.58
C ALA A 49 16.48 -12.73 -7.46
N GLU A 50 17.36 -11.73 -7.40
CA GLU A 50 16.92 -10.33 -7.32
C GLU A 50 16.04 -9.96 -8.53
N SER A 51 16.37 -10.48 -9.71
CA SER A 51 15.59 -10.32 -10.95
C SER A 51 14.15 -10.82 -10.82
N ASP A 52 13.91 -11.88 -10.04
CA ASP A 52 12.56 -12.43 -9.87
C ASP A 52 11.71 -11.48 -9.00
N VAL A 53 12.31 -10.91 -7.96
CA VAL A 53 11.64 -9.91 -7.12
C VAL A 53 11.37 -8.64 -7.93
N ASP A 54 12.31 -8.21 -8.76
CA ASP A 54 12.14 -7.06 -9.65
C ASP A 54 11.04 -7.27 -10.67
N ALA A 55 10.97 -8.46 -11.27
CA ALA A 55 9.89 -8.81 -12.20
C ALA A 55 8.50 -8.67 -11.54
N ILE A 56 8.36 -9.12 -10.28
CA ILE A 56 7.11 -8.97 -9.51
C ILE A 56 6.79 -7.49 -9.26
N VAL A 57 7.79 -6.68 -8.90
CA VAL A 57 7.59 -5.24 -8.66
C VAL A 57 7.09 -4.54 -9.92
N GLU A 58 7.66 -4.85 -11.07
CA GLU A 58 7.22 -4.29 -12.35
C GLU A 58 5.82 -4.77 -12.75
N GLU A 59 5.51 -6.06 -12.57
CA GLU A 59 4.16 -6.59 -12.82
C GLU A 59 3.09 -5.89 -11.97
N VAL A 60 3.38 -5.63 -10.69
CA VAL A 60 2.49 -4.89 -9.79
C VAL A 60 2.35 -3.44 -10.26
N ARG A 61 3.43 -2.78 -10.68
CA ARG A 61 3.39 -1.41 -11.22
C ARG A 61 2.49 -1.31 -12.44
N ASP A 62 2.65 -2.22 -13.40
CA ASP A 62 1.84 -2.28 -14.61
C ASP A 62 0.37 -2.54 -14.28
N THR A 63 0.10 -3.39 -13.29
CA THR A 63 -1.26 -3.65 -12.81
C THR A 63 -1.90 -2.40 -12.22
N LEU A 64 -1.16 -1.65 -11.40
CA LEU A 64 -1.64 -0.41 -10.80
C LEU A 64 -1.94 0.66 -11.85
N GLU A 65 -1.10 0.79 -12.89
CA GLU A 65 -1.36 1.76 -13.96
C GLU A 65 -2.63 1.40 -14.74
N ARG A 66 -2.79 0.13 -15.14
CA ARG A 66 -4.02 -0.33 -15.81
C ARG A 66 -5.28 -0.08 -14.97
N VAL A 67 -5.20 -0.33 -13.66
CA VAL A 67 -6.33 -0.07 -12.74
C VAL A 67 -6.62 1.42 -12.65
N ARG A 68 -5.58 2.26 -12.57
CA ARG A 68 -5.70 3.72 -12.54
C ARG A 68 -6.36 4.25 -13.82
N GLU A 69 -5.88 3.85 -14.99
CA GLU A 69 -6.44 4.26 -16.28
C GLU A 69 -7.92 3.86 -16.40
N LYS A 70 -8.24 2.61 -16.05
CA LYS A 70 -9.63 2.12 -16.06
C LYS A 70 -10.52 2.91 -15.10
N ALA A 71 -10.03 3.24 -13.90
CA ALA A 71 -10.77 4.00 -12.91
C ALA A 71 -11.04 5.43 -13.37
N LEU A 72 -10.07 6.07 -14.03
CA LEU A 72 -10.23 7.43 -14.57
C LEU A 72 -11.12 7.48 -15.81
N ALA A 73 -11.13 6.43 -16.62
CA ALA A 73 -11.97 6.31 -17.80
C ALA A 73 -13.41 5.84 -17.48
N ALA A 74 -13.67 5.38 -16.25
CA ALA A 74 -14.97 4.89 -15.87
C ALA A 74 -16.02 6.02 -15.92
N PRO A 75 -17.19 5.79 -16.53
CA PRO A 75 -18.25 6.78 -16.52
C PRO A 75 -18.73 7.00 -15.08
N PHE A 76 -19.09 8.25 -14.76
CA PHE A 76 -19.77 8.53 -13.50
C PHE A 76 -21.06 7.71 -13.42
N PRO A 77 -21.42 7.20 -12.23
CA PRO A 77 -22.70 6.55 -12.05
C PRO A 77 -23.83 7.52 -12.39
N LYS A 78 -24.85 7.04 -13.09
CA LYS A 78 -26.07 7.82 -13.29
C LYS A 78 -26.81 7.91 -11.96
N PRO A 79 -27.39 9.06 -11.59
CA PRO A 79 -28.26 9.15 -10.43
C PRO A 79 -29.45 8.21 -10.63
N ASP A 80 -29.54 7.15 -9.82
CA ASP A 80 -30.67 6.24 -9.79
C ASP A 80 -31.31 6.33 -8.40
N ALA A 81 -32.61 6.64 -8.36
CA ALA A 81 -33.37 6.73 -7.11
C ALA A 81 -33.49 5.37 -6.38
N SER A 82 -33.17 4.26 -7.06
CA SER A 82 -33.11 2.92 -6.49
C SER A 82 -31.71 2.52 -6.00
N ALA A 83 -30.69 3.37 -6.20
CA ALA A 83 -29.34 3.11 -5.72
C ALA A 83 -29.36 2.93 -4.19
N ARG A 84 -29.04 1.72 -3.74
CA ARG A 84 -28.91 1.41 -2.32
C ARG A 84 -27.47 1.65 -1.90
N GLU A 85 -27.30 2.29 -0.75
CA GLU A 85 -26.01 2.27 -0.07
C GLU A 85 -25.64 0.80 0.19
N PHE A 86 -24.39 0.42 -0.06
CA PHE A 86 -23.91 -0.95 0.16
C PHE A 86 -23.80 -1.21 1.68
N LYS A 87 -24.93 -1.28 2.37
CA LYS A 87 -25.08 -1.64 3.78
C LYS A 87 -25.87 -2.94 3.85
N ASP A 88 -25.28 -4.01 3.39
CA ASP A 88 -25.67 -5.34 3.85
C ASP A 88 -24.58 -5.82 4.82
N GLY A 89 -24.91 -5.73 6.10
CA GLY A 89 -24.16 -6.23 7.24
C GLY A 89 -25.13 -6.52 8.37
#